data_AF-A0A971KJW1-F1
#
_entry.id   AF-A0A971KJW1-F1
#
_cell.length_a   1.000
_cell.length_b   1.000
_cell.length_c   1.000
_cell.angle_alpha   90.00
_cell.angle_beta   90.00
_cell.angle_gamma   90.00
#
_symmetry.space_group_name_H-M   'P 1'
#
loop_
_entity.id
_entity.type
_entity.pdbx_description
1 polymer ?
#
loop_
_entity_poly.entity_id
_entity_poly.type
_entity_poly.pdbx_seq_one_letter_code
_entity_poly.pdbx_strand_id
1 'polypeptide(L)'
;MEDKQLGKYFGTDGIRGIVNNGLDSNLAFKVGQAAAVVLSENNKHRRPLFTIGKDTRISCDMLEAAITAGLCSAGADVIHLGV
;
A
#
# COMPACT_ATOMS: atom_id res chain seq x y z
N MET A 1 -5.09 -17.13 20.66
CA MET A 1 -6.22 -16.28 21.05
C MET A 1 -6.08 -15.00 20.27
N GLU A 2 -7.07 -14.81 19.42
CA GLU A 2 -7.13 -13.86 18.33
C GLU A 2 -7.79 -12.59 18.88
N ASP A 3 -6.99 -11.54 19.07
CA ASP A 3 -7.48 -10.17 19.27
C ASP A 3 -6.80 -9.29 18.23
N LYS A 4 -7.07 -9.58 16.95
CA LYS A 4 -6.80 -8.61 15.89
C LYS A 4 -7.88 -7.55 16.01
N GLN A 5 -7.65 -6.59 16.89
CA GLN A 5 -8.53 -5.45 17.07
C GLN A 5 -8.91 -4.90 15.69
N LEU A 6 -10.20 -4.90 15.38
CA LEU A 6 -10.78 -4.34 14.16
C LEU A 6 -10.70 -2.80 14.25
N GLY A 7 -9.48 -2.28 14.43
CA GLY A 7 -9.16 -0.87 14.48
C GLY A 7 -9.12 -0.31 13.07
N LYS A 8 -9.48 0.97 12.92
CA LYS A 8 -9.24 1.72 11.68
C LYS A 8 -7.76 1.60 11.32
N TYR A 9 -7.44 1.01 10.17
CA TYR A 9 -6.06 1.01 9.65
C TYR A 9 -5.55 2.44 9.44
N PHE A 10 -6.42 3.33 8.98
CA PHE A 10 -6.11 4.73 8.75
C PHE A 10 -6.30 5.57 10.03
N GLY A 11 -5.21 6.16 10.51
CA GLY A 11 -5.22 7.25 11.49
C GLY A 11 -5.37 8.61 10.80
N THR A 12 -4.92 9.68 11.47
CA THR A 12 -4.98 11.06 10.93
C THR A 12 -4.20 11.21 9.63
N ASP A 13 -3.02 10.59 9.54
CA ASP A 13 -2.07 10.75 8.43
C ASP A 13 -1.70 9.40 7.79
N GLY A 14 -2.70 8.56 7.54
CA GLY A 14 -2.51 7.25 6.92
C GLY A 14 -2.27 6.10 7.90
N ILE A 15 -1.67 5.02 7.40
CA ILE A 15 -1.43 3.79 8.15
C ILE A 15 -0.02 3.86 8.75
N ARG A 16 0.08 3.80 10.07
CA ARG A 16 1.34 3.86 10.81
C ARG A 16 1.45 2.70 11.78
N GLY A 17 2.67 2.21 12.01
CA GLY A 17 2.91 1.12 12.94
C GLY A 17 4.36 0.67 12.94
N ILE A 18 4.69 -0.23 13.85
CA ILE A 18 5.98 -0.90 13.89
C ILE A 18 5.98 -1.97 12.78
N VAL A 19 7.03 -1.96 11.96
CA VAL A 19 7.13 -2.91 10.86
C VAL A 19 7.26 -4.34 11.38
N ASN A 20 6.56 -5.28 10.76
CA ASN A 20 6.39 -6.68 11.18
C ASN A 20 5.67 -6.87 12.53
N ASN A 21 5.06 -5.80 13.07
CA ASN A 21 4.20 -5.85 14.24
C ASN A 21 2.94 -5.00 14.01
N GLY A 22 2.12 -5.44 13.05
CA GLY A 22 0.88 -4.76 12.65
C GLY A 22 1.01 -4.00 11.32
N LEU A 23 2.18 -3.46 10.99
CA LEU A 23 2.49 -2.96 9.65
C LEU A 23 3.45 -3.94 8.94
N ASP A 24 2.92 -4.83 8.11
CA ASP A 24 3.72 -5.85 7.42
C ASP A 24 3.49 -5.82 5.90
N SER A 25 4.27 -6.62 5.17
CA SER A 25 4.17 -6.72 3.71
C SER A 25 2.80 -7.18 3.24
N ASN A 26 2.11 -8.03 4.00
CA ASN A 26 0.77 -8.50 3.63
C ASN A 26 -0.25 -7.37 3.74
N LEU A 27 -0.15 -6.54 4.79
CA LEU A 27 -0.97 -5.34 4.90
C LEU A 27 -0.66 -4.36 3.76
N ALA A 28 0.61 -4.07 3.49
CA ALA A 28 1.01 -3.18 2.40
C ALA A 28 0.50 -3.65 1.03
N PHE A 29 0.59 -4.95 0.74
CA PHE A 29 0.04 -5.56 -0.47
C PHE A 29 -1.48 -5.34 -0.58
N LYS A 30 -2.23 -5.64 0.48
CA LYS A 30 -3.69 -5.46 0.51
C LYS A 30 -4.10 -4.00 0.36
N VAL A 31 -3.33 -3.08 0.96
CA VAL A 31 -3.52 -1.63 0.79
C VAL A 31 -3.32 -1.23 -0.66
N GLY A 32 -2.27 -1.74 -1.34
CA GLY A 32 -2.05 -1.51 -2.76
C GLY A 32 -3.22 -1.97 -3.62
N GLN A 33 -3.72 -3.19 -3.39
CA GLN A 33 -4.90 -3.70 -4.09
C GLN A 33 -6.13 -2.81 -3.88
N ALA A 34 -6.42 -2.47 -2.62
CA ALA A 34 -7.56 -1.65 -2.27
C ALA A 34 -7.46 -0.24 -2.90
N ALA A 35 -6.27 0.37 -2.88
CA ALA A 35 -6.03 1.68 -3.47
C ALA A 35 -6.26 1.66 -4.99
N ALA A 36 -5.75 0.65 -5.69
CA ALA A 36 -5.97 0.50 -7.14
C ALA A 36 -7.45 0.34 -7.49
N VAL A 37 -8.21 -0.43 -6.71
CA VAL A 37 -9.67 -0.58 -6.94
C VAL A 37 -10.39 0.74 -6.68
N VAL A 38 -10.27 1.28 -5.46
CA VAL A 38 -11.07 2.42 -4.99
C VAL A 38 -10.77 3.70 -5.77
N LEU A 39 -9.50 3.99 -6.04
CA LEU A 39 -9.11 5.25 -6.70
C LEU A 39 -9.37 5.23 -8.21
N SER A 40 -9.73 4.08 -8.77
CA SER A 40 -9.93 3.90 -10.21
C SER A 40 -11.40 3.73 -10.61
N GLU A 41 -12.31 3.68 -9.65
CA GLU A 41 -13.75 3.44 -9.87
C GLU A 41 -14.37 4.43 -10.88
N ASN A 42 -13.91 5.68 -10.86
CA ASN A 42 -14.43 6.76 -11.71
C ASN A 42 -13.77 6.84 -13.10
N ASN A 43 -12.73 6.05 -13.38
CA ASN A 43 -11.96 6.11 -14.62
C ASN A 43 -11.77 4.71 -15.25
N LYS A 44 -12.87 4.00 -15.48
CA LYS A 44 -12.86 2.60 -15.99
C LYS A 44 -12.15 2.39 -17.33
N HIS A 45 -11.95 3.45 -18.13
CA HIS A 45 -11.33 3.37 -19.45
C HIS A 45 -9.82 3.66 -19.45
N ARG A 46 -9.24 4.00 -18.29
CA ARG A 46 -7.81 4.29 -18.19
C ARG A 46 -7.16 3.37 -17.19
N ARG A 47 -5.99 2.83 -17.56
CA ARG A 47 -5.15 2.11 -16.62
C ARG A 47 -4.69 3.05 -15.49
N PRO A 48 -4.89 2.71 -14.22
CA PRO A 48 -4.51 3.57 -13.11
C PRO A 48 -2.99 3.73 -13.03
N LEU A 49 -2.51 4.93 -12.71
CA LEU A 49 -1.09 5.22 -12.56
C LEU A 49 -0.82 5.73 -11.14
N PHE A 50 0.11 5.08 -10.45
CA PHE A 50 0.52 5.42 -9.09
C PHE A 50 2.00 5.81 -9.04
N THR A 51 2.34 6.74 -8.16
CA THR A 51 3.73 7.09 -7.84
C THR A 51 4.04 6.71 -6.40
N ILE A 52 5.20 6.08 -6.15
CA ILE A 52 5.65 5.73 -4.81
C ILE A 52 6.99 6.43 -4.53
N GLY A 53 7.05 7.16 -3.42
CA GLY A 53 8.28 7.67 -2.82
C GLY A 53 8.43 7.10 -1.41
N LYS A 54 9.67 6.99 -0.92
CA LYS A 54 9.99 6.45 0.40
C LYS A 54 11.02 7.32 1.11
N ASP A 55 11.16 7.13 2.42
CA ASP A 55 12.27 7.69 3.18
C ASP A 55 13.44 6.67 3.24
N THR A 56 14.45 6.96 4.06
CA THR A 56 15.67 6.14 4.20
C THR A 56 15.52 4.94 5.15
N ARG A 57 14.32 4.62 5.65
CA ARG A 57 14.16 3.50 6.60
C ARG A 57 14.41 2.16 5.89
N ILE A 58 15.10 1.27 6.59
CA ILE A 58 15.45 -0.07 6.08
C ILE A 58 14.22 -0.91 5.66
N SER A 59 13.06 -0.65 6.26
CA SER A 59 11.82 -1.36 5.92
C SER A 59 11.18 -0.89 4.61
N CYS A 60 11.61 0.26 4.06
CA CYS A 60 10.94 0.86 2.92
C CYS A 60 11.02 0.01 1.65
N ASP A 61 12.15 -0.63 1.37
CA ASP A 61 12.29 -1.49 0.17
C ASP A 61 11.27 -2.63 0.20
N MET A 62 11.10 -3.25 1.37
CA MET A 62 10.13 -4.32 1.58
C MET A 62 8.69 -3.82 1.40
N LEU A 63 8.34 -2.68 2.01
CA LEU A 63 6.99 -2.12 1.96
C LEU A 63 6.65 -1.58 0.56
N GLU A 64 7.61 -0.93 -0.11
CA GLU A 64 7.50 -0.46 -1.49
C GLU A 64 7.26 -1.63 -2.45
N ALA A 65 8.05 -2.70 -2.34
CA ALA A 65 7.85 -3.89 -3.17
C ALA A 65 6.47 -4.51 -2.94
N ALA A 66 6.04 -4.61 -1.68
CA ALA A 66 4.75 -5.20 -1.33
C ALA A 66 3.55 -4.37 -1.84
N ILE A 67 3.56 -3.05 -1.64
CA ILE A 67 2.47 -2.18 -2.11
C ILE A 67 2.45 -2.11 -3.64
N THR A 68 3.62 -2.10 -4.29
CA THR A 68 3.75 -2.18 -5.75
C THR A 68 3.13 -3.46 -6.30
N ALA A 69 3.44 -4.62 -5.70
CA ALA A 69 2.84 -5.88 -6.08
C ALA A 69 1.30 -5.86 -5.93
N GLY A 70 0.80 -5.24 -4.85
CA GLY A 70 -0.62 -5.04 -4.64
C GLY A 70 -1.28 -4.23 -5.75
N LEU A 71 -0.72 -3.06 -6.05
CA LEU A 71 -1.19 -2.16 -7.11
C LEU A 71 -1.17 -2.85 -8.48
N CYS A 72 -0.06 -3.48 -8.86
CA CYS A 72 0.08 -4.16 -10.15
C CYS A 72 -0.88 -5.35 -10.28
N SER A 73 -1.14 -6.10 -9.19
CA SER A 73 -2.08 -7.22 -9.22
C SER A 73 -3.52 -6.79 -9.52
N ALA A 74 -3.86 -5.53 -9.23
CA ALA A 74 -5.14 -4.92 -9.52
C ALA A 74 -5.13 -4.13 -10.85
N GLY A 75 -4.08 -4.27 -11.66
CA GLY A 75 -3.99 -3.70 -13.00
C GLY A 75 -3.49 -2.26 -13.07
N ALA A 76 -2.87 -1.74 -12.01
CA ALA A 76 -2.26 -0.40 -12.02
C ALA A 76 -0.80 -0.43 -12.51
N ASP A 77 -0.36 0.66 -13.12
CA ASP A 77 1.05 0.94 -13.39
C ASP A 77 1.65 1.75 -12.22
N VAL A 78 2.95 1.56 -11.96
CA VAL A 78 3.66 2.19 -10.84
C VAL A 78 4.94 2.89 -11.32
N ILE A 79 5.15 4.10 -10.83
CA ILE A 79 6.40 4.87 -10.99
C ILE A 79 7.08 4.99 -9.64
N HIS A 80 8.33 4.54 -9.56
CA HIS A 80 9.18 4.68 -8.38
C HIS A 80 9.92 6.03 -8.42
N LEU A 81 9.71 6.85 -7.40
CA LEU A 81 10.35 8.16 -7.27
C LEU A 81 11.68 8.09 -6.51
N GLY A 82 11.93 6.99 -5.80
CA GLY A 82 13.14 6.79 -5.01
C GLY A 82 13.01 7.30 -3.58
N VAL A 83 14.17 7.66 -3.03
CA VAL A 83 14.41 8.14 -1.65
C VAL A 83 14.61 9.65 -1.68
#